data_AF-A0A8S9W2H4-F1
#
_entry.id   AF-A0A8S9W2H4-F1
#
_cell.length_a   1.000
_cell.length_b   1.000
_cell.length_c   1.000
_cell.angle_alpha   90.00
_cell.angle_beta   90.00
_cell.angle_gamma   90.00
#
_symmetry.space_group_name_H-M   'P 1'
#
loop_
_entity.id
_entity.type
_entity.pdbx_description
1 polymer ?
#
loop_
_entity_poly.entity_id
_entity_poly.type
_entity_poly.pdbx_seq_one_letter_code
_entity_poly.pdbx_strand_id
1 'polypeptide(L)'
;MTMKIGRTGRHIIVIILLILAFVPGIQAQEETLFNGTGFYLSTGQTWTFYQDYAFALKNVDRNGEKAWVQLKLNNAVVKSGILSNNEVFYYNTTTNGSNETVIFSLEVSGIYSGEDTDIVTFSPVYQYYQPGLADPTPIPTQLPDNSNDTSGTPAHSNAGGKIPGFHAITIAIIICIYSILLHRT
;
A
#
# COMPACT_ATOMS: atom_id res chain seq x y z
N MET A 1 -48.20 -27.60 15.27
CA MET A 1 -47.86 -26.82 16.48
C MET A 1 -47.44 -25.42 16.05
N THR A 2 -48.38 -24.46 16.08
CA THR A 2 -48.18 -23.10 15.58
C THR A 2 -47.59 -22.23 16.70
N MET A 3 -46.30 -21.90 16.60
CA MET A 3 -45.63 -21.10 17.62
C MET A 3 -46.09 -19.64 17.52
N LYS A 4 -46.90 -19.19 18.49
CA LYS A 4 -47.34 -17.80 18.61
C LYS A 4 -46.18 -16.96 19.14
N ILE A 5 -45.49 -16.28 18.24
CA ILE A 5 -44.45 -15.31 18.59
C ILE A 5 -45.11 -14.10 19.26
N GLY A 6 -44.81 -13.93 20.55
CA GLY A 6 -45.28 -12.80 21.34
C GLY A 6 -44.71 -11.47 20.84
N ARG A 7 -45.36 -10.36 21.22
CA ARG A 7 -44.99 -8.99 20.81
C ARG A 7 -43.51 -8.68 21.07
N THR A 8 -42.97 -9.17 22.19
CA THR A 8 -41.55 -9.10 22.56
C THR A 8 -40.64 -9.95 21.67
N GLY A 9 -41.09 -11.14 21.26
CA GLY A 9 -40.38 -12.01 20.31
C GLY A 9 -40.24 -11.39 18.92
N ARG A 10 -41.23 -10.62 18.44
CA ARG A 10 -41.11 -9.87 17.18
C ARG A 10 -40.02 -8.81 17.24
N HIS A 11 -39.88 -8.11 18.36
CA HIS A 11 -38.83 -7.10 18.52
C HIS A 11 -37.43 -7.71 18.57
N ILE A 12 -37.27 -8.84 19.28
CA ILE A 12 -35.99 -9.57 19.33
C ILE A 12 -35.58 -10.05 17.93
N ILE A 13 -36.53 -10.60 17.15
CA ILE A 13 -36.27 -11.06 15.78
C ILE A 13 -35.88 -9.89 14.86
N VAL A 14 -36.55 -8.75 14.99
CA VAL A 14 -36.21 -7.54 14.21
C VAL A 14 -34.83 -7.02 14.59
N ILE A 15 -34.47 -6.99 15.88
CA ILE A 15 -33.14 -6.55 16.36
C ILE A 15 -32.04 -7.50 15.86
N ILE A 16 -32.26 -8.82 15.90
CA ILE A 16 -31.31 -9.81 15.37
C ILE A 16 -31.15 -9.65 13.84
N LEU A 17 -32.25 -9.44 13.11
CA LEU A 17 -32.19 -9.16 11.66
C LEU A 17 -31.48 -7.84 11.33
N LEU A 18 -31.63 -6.82 12.18
CA LEU A 18 -30.98 -5.52 11.99
C LEU A 18 -29.47 -5.57 12.25
N ILE A 19 -29.03 -6.43 13.20
CA ILE A 19 -27.61 -6.70 13.47
C ILE A 19 -26.99 -7.57 12.36
N LEU A 20 -27.72 -8.54 11.82
CA LEU A 20 -27.28 -9.33 10.64
C LEU A 20 -27.22 -8.50 9.35
N ALA A 21 -28.02 -7.44 9.24
CA ALA A 21 -27.98 -6.50 8.11
C ALA A 21 -26.85 -5.46 8.22
N PHE A 22 -26.25 -5.30 9.42
CA PHE A 22 -25.08 -4.46 9.64
C PHE A 22 -23.84 -5.34 9.83
N VAL A 23 -23.55 -6.17 8.83
CA VAL A 23 -22.15 -6.52 8.59
C VAL A 23 -21.58 -5.29 7.90
N PRO A 24 -20.75 -4.45 8.55
CA PRO A 24 -19.95 -3.50 7.79
C PRO A 24 -19.18 -4.38 6.80
N GLY A 25 -19.47 -4.21 5.50
CA GLY A 25 -18.75 -4.93 4.47
C GLY A 25 -17.28 -4.76 4.78
N ILE A 26 -16.58 -5.86 5.04
CA ILE A 26 -15.13 -5.83 5.19
C ILE A 26 -14.61 -5.48 3.80
N GLN A 27 -14.59 -4.19 3.50
CA GLN A 27 -13.84 -3.65 2.39
C GLN A 27 -12.40 -3.84 2.83
N ALA A 28 -11.73 -4.85 2.26
CA ALA A 28 -10.30 -5.02 2.42
C ALA A 28 -9.67 -3.66 2.10
N GLN A 29 -9.13 -2.99 3.12
CA GLN A 29 -8.44 -1.74 2.89
C GLN A 29 -7.16 -2.10 2.13
N GLU A 30 -6.95 -1.48 0.97
CA GLU A 30 -5.69 -1.57 0.25
C GLU A 30 -4.61 -0.94 1.14
N GLU A 31 -3.90 -1.78 1.88
CA GLU A 31 -2.76 -1.35 2.68
C GLU A 31 -1.65 -0.89 1.72
N THR A 32 -1.25 0.38 1.83
CA THR A 32 -0.16 0.95 1.03
C THR A 32 1.18 0.63 1.70
N LEU A 33 2.05 -0.08 0.98
CA LEU A 33 3.37 -0.47 1.46
C LEU A 33 4.45 0.56 1.11
N PHE A 34 4.30 1.24 -0.04
CA PHE A 34 5.18 2.31 -0.47
C PHE A 34 4.35 3.50 -0.99
N ASN A 35 4.62 4.70 -0.49
CA ASN A 35 3.75 5.86 -0.65
C ASN A 35 4.50 7.06 -1.26
N GLY A 36 4.20 7.35 -2.53
CA GLY A 36 4.37 8.66 -3.16
C GLY A 36 5.79 9.20 -3.34
N THR A 37 6.80 8.53 -2.77
CA THR A 37 8.21 8.92 -2.88
C THR A 37 8.76 8.51 -4.24
N GLY A 38 9.76 9.22 -4.75
CA GLY A 38 10.43 8.87 -5.99
C GLY A 38 11.75 8.13 -5.79
N PHE A 39 12.22 7.45 -6.82
CA PHE A 39 13.57 6.89 -6.89
C PHE A 39 14.15 7.06 -8.31
N TYR A 40 15.43 6.78 -8.48
CA TYR A 40 16.07 6.77 -9.79
C TYR A 40 16.83 5.47 -10.01
N LEU A 41 16.98 5.06 -11.27
CA LEU A 41 17.79 3.92 -11.67
C LEU A 41 18.72 4.33 -12.81
N SER A 42 19.98 3.92 -12.70
CA SER A 42 20.88 3.85 -13.85
C SER A 42 20.63 2.57 -14.65
N THR A 43 20.98 2.57 -15.94
CA THR A 43 20.85 1.36 -16.77
C THR A 43 21.51 0.15 -16.12
N GLY A 44 20.77 -0.96 -16.01
CA GLY A 44 21.22 -2.20 -15.36
C GLY A 44 20.93 -2.27 -13.85
N GLN A 45 20.55 -1.17 -13.20
CA GLN A 45 20.19 -1.16 -11.78
C GLN A 45 18.79 -1.74 -11.53
N THR A 46 18.54 -2.09 -10.27
CA THR A 46 17.27 -2.64 -9.79
C THR A 46 16.93 -2.02 -8.45
N TRP A 47 15.66 -1.67 -8.27
CA TRP A 47 15.07 -1.24 -7.00
C TRP A 47 14.27 -2.39 -6.39
N THR A 48 14.48 -2.66 -5.10
CA THR A 48 13.75 -3.71 -4.38
C THR A 48 12.56 -3.12 -3.64
N PHE A 49 11.42 -3.78 -3.75
CA PHE A 49 10.14 -3.45 -3.12
C PHE A 49 9.76 -4.51 -2.09
N TYR A 50 8.67 -4.26 -1.34
CA TYR A 50 8.14 -5.22 -0.39
C TYR A 50 7.63 -6.49 -1.10
N GLN A 51 7.52 -7.59 -0.37
CA GLN A 51 7.00 -8.88 -0.88
C GLN A 51 7.79 -9.42 -2.08
N ASP A 52 9.12 -9.30 -2.03
CA ASP A 52 10.08 -9.82 -3.02
C ASP A 52 9.87 -9.32 -4.46
N TYR A 53 9.24 -8.16 -4.58
CA TYR A 53 9.17 -7.44 -5.84
C TYR A 53 10.47 -6.71 -6.13
N ALA A 54 10.86 -6.66 -7.40
CA ALA A 54 12.01 -5.91 -7.85
C ALA A 54 11.73 -5.24 -9.20
N PHE A 55 12.06 -3.96 -9.32
CA PHE A 55 11.86 -3.17 -10.53
C PHE A 55 13.22 -2.79 -11.15
N ALA A 56 13.45 -3.19 -12.39
CA ALA A 56 14.74 -3.06 -13.05
C ALA A 56 14.66 -2.16 -14.28
N LEU A 57 15.65 -1.28 -14.44
CA LEU A 57 15.90 -0.56 -15.67
C LEU A 57 16.84 -1.40 -16.54
N LYS A 58 16.36 -1.87 -17.69
CA LYS A 58 17.13 -2.74 -18.58
C LYS A 58 17.98 -1.95 -19.56
N ASN A 59 17.41 -0.90 -20.13
CA ASN A 59 18.06 -0.08 -21.16
C ASN A 59 17.28 1.22 -21.36
N VAL A 60 17.93 2.23 -21.91
CA VAL A 60 17.30 3.41 -22.49
C VAL A 60 17.68 3.45 -23.97
N ASP A 61 16.71 3.80 -24.82
CA ASP A 61 16.96 3.85 -26.25
C ASP A 61 18.01 4.92 -26.61
N ARG A 62 18.59 4.81 -27.80
CA ARG A 62 19.68 5.69 -28.25
C ARG A 62 19.31 7.18 -28.24
N ASN A 63 18.03 7.49 -28.31
CA ASN A 63 17.53 8.87 -28.34
C ASN A 63 17.30 9.43 -26.93
N GLY A 64 17.33 8.60 -25.88
CA GLY A 64 17.01 9.05 -24.52
C GLY A 64 15.52 9.32 -24.29
N GLU A 65 14.63 8.71 -25.09
CA GLU A 65 13.18 8.97 -25.07
C GLU A 65 12.37 7.81 -24.51
N LYS A 66 12.95 6.60 -24.48
CA LYS A 66 12.26 5.37 -24.09
C LYS A 66 13.09 4.51 -23.16
N ALA A 67 12.50 4.15 -22.03
CA ALA A 67 13.09 3.25 -21.03
C ALA A 67 12.46 1.85 -21.12
N TRP A 68 13.29 0.81 -21.25
CA TRP A 68 12.85 -0.57 -21.10
C TRP A 68 12.96 -1.00 -19.63
N VAL A 69 11.83 -1.33 -19.02
CA VAL A 69 11.73 -1.71 -17.61
C VAL A 69 11.15 -3.12 -17.42
N GLN A 70 11.47 -3.74 -16.28
CA GLN A 70 10.92 -5.03 -15.86
C GLN A 70 10.53 -5.03 -14.40
N LEU A 71 9.33 -5.52 -14.10
CA LEU A 71 8.92 -5.91 -12.76
C LEU A 71 9.12 -7.42 -12.59
N LYS A 72 9.76 -7.79 -11.49
CA LYS A 72 10.01 -9.18 -11.10
C LYS A 72 9.37 -9.48 -9.76
N LEU A 73 8.91 -10.71 -9.60
CA LEU A 73 8.51 -11.31 -8.33
C LEU A 73 9.33 -12.58 -8.16
N ASN A 74 10.03 -12.74 -7.03
CA ASN A 74 10.87 -13.92 -6.77
C ASN A 74 11.85 -14.20 -7.94
N ASN A 75 12.54 -13.16 -8.42
CA ASN A 75 13.41 -13.17 -9.61
C ASN A 75 12.77 -13.49 -10.96
N ALA A 76 11.50 -13.90 -11.02
CA ALA A 76 10.78 -14.15 -12.27
C ALA A 76 10.15 -12.86 -12.80
N VAL A 77 10.29 -12.59 -14.10
CA VAL A 77 9.67 -11.41 -14.73
C VAL A 77 8.15 -11.61 -14.79
N VAL A 78 7.41 -10.75 -14.12
CA VAL A 78 5.93 -10.75 -14.13
C VAL A 78 5.35 -9.73 -15.09
N LYS A 79 6.08 -8.65 -15.37
CA LYS A 79 5.69 -7.65 -16.38
C LYS A 79 6.92 -6.92 -16.93
N SER A 80 6.85 -6.51 -18.19
CA SER A 80 7.84 -5.65 -18.86
C SER A 80 7.13 -4.53 -19.60
N GLY A 81 7.82 -3.41 -19.82
CA GLY A 81 7.27 -2.28 -20.56
C GLY A 81 8.35 -1.41 -21.18
N ILE A 82 7.98 -0.68 -22.22
CA ILE A 82 8.77 0.41 -22.79
C ILE A 82 7.99 1.68 -22.45
N LEU A 83 8.64 2.60 -21.73
CA LEU A 83 7.98 3.79 -21.20
C LEU A 83 8.68 5.06 -21.68
N SER A 84 7.91 6.04 -22.10
CA SER A 84 8.35 7.41 -22.34
C SER A 84 8.12 8.29 -21.11
N ASN A 85 8.64 9.52 -21.17
CA ASN A 85 8.44 10.50 -20.10
C ASN A 85 6.94 10.75 -19.86
N ASN A 86 6.54 10.88 -18.59
CA ASN A 86 5.17 10.99 -18.08
C ASN A 86 4.28 9.75 -18.33
N GLU A 87 4.81 8.64 -18.82
CA GLU A 87 4.06 7.38 -18.87
C GLU A 87 4.10 6.65 -17.52
N VAL A 88 3.00 5.96 -17.23
CA VAL A 88 2.82 5.25 -15.96
C VAL A 88 2.90 3.75 -16.19
N PHE A 89 3.77 3.09 -15.43
CA PHE A 89 3.82 1.64 -15.32
C PHE A 89 2.80 1.16 -14.29
N TYR A 90 1.78 0.45 -14.76
CA TYR A 90 0.82 -0.23 -13.90
C TYR A 90 1.12 -1.72 -13.81
N TYR A 91 0.93 -2.31 -12.64
CA TYR A 91 0.80 -3.76 -12.50
C TYR A 91 -0.37 -4.08 -11.56
N ASN A 92 -1.21 -5.00 -12.00
CA ASN A 92 -2.41 -5.43 -11.32
C ASN A 92 -2.47 -6.97 -11.32
N THR A 93 -3.21 -7.51 -10.35
CA THR A 93 -3.40 -8.94 -10.20
C THR A 93 -4.85 -9.24 -9.89
N THR A 94 -5.31 -10.44 -10.23
CA THR A 94 -6.65 -10.90 -9.87
C THR A 94 -6.55 -11.80 -8.64
N THR A 95 -7.07 -11.32 -7.51
CA THR A 95 -7.14 -12.13 -6.28
C THR A 95 -8.55 -12.69 -6.14
N ASN A 96 -8.68 -13.99 -5.84
CA ASN A 96 -9.96 -14.67 -5.63
C ASN A 96 -10.96 -14.55 -6.81
N GLY A 97 -10.45 -14.49 -8.05
CA GLY A 97 -11.22 -14.77 -9.27
C GLY A 97 -12.18 -13.69 -9.77
N SER A 98 -12.38 -12.57 -9.06
CA SER A 98 -13.44 -11.61 -9.44
C SER A 98 -13.06 -10.14 -9.43
N ASN A 99 -11.98 -9.72 -8.79
CA ASN A 99 -11.58 -8.31 -8.74
C ASN A 99 -10.10 -8.13 -9.10
N GLU A 100 -9.84 -7.22 -10.03
CA GLU A 100 -8.49 -6.76 -10.37
C GLU A 100 -8.05 -5.73 -9.33
N THR A 101 -6.91 -5.98 -8.69
CA THR A 101 -6.31 -5.12 -7.67
C THR A 101 -5.03 -4.53 -8.23
N VAL A 102 -4.87 -3.21 -8.14
CA VAL A 102 -3.63 -2.54 -8.53
C VAL A 102 -2.58 -2.79 -7.45
N ILE A 103 -1.41 -3.26 -7.86
CA ILE A 103 -0.29 -3.56 -6.95
C ILE A 103 0.81 -2.51 -7.11
N PHE A 104 1.03 -2.01 -8.33
CA PHE A 104 2.00 -0.96 -8.60
C PHE A 104 1.46 0.12 -9.53
N SER A 105 1.87 1.37 -9.24
CA SER A 105 1.77 2.54 -10.12
C SER A 105 3.08 3.33 -10.00
N LEU A 106 3.85 3.41 -11.09
CA LEU A 106 5.12 4.15 -11.16
C LEU A 106 5.09 5.08 -12.37
N GLU A 107 5.19 6.38 -12.15
CA GLU A 107 5.29 7.36 -13.22
C GLU A 107 6.75 7.64 -13.58
N VAL A 108 7.10 7.62 -14.86
CA VAL A 108 8.39 8.12 -15.34
C VAL A 108 8.37 9.64 -15.30
N SER A 109 9.14 10.24 -14.39
CA SER A 109 9.23 11.70 -14.26
C SER A 109 10.36 12.33 -15.09
N GLY A 110 11.29 11.51 -15.58
CA GLY A 110 12.44 11.98 -16.33
C GLY A 110 13.30 10.84 -16.88
N ILE A 111 13.84 11.07 -18.07
CA ILE A 111 14.83 10.21 -18.73
C ILE A 111 16.01 11.12 -19.07
N TYR A 112 17.19 10.74 -18.61
CA TYR A 112 18.44 11.49 -18.79
C TYR A 112 19.47 10.57 -19.41
N SER A 113 19.85 10.85 -20.65
CA SER A 113 20.91 10.09 -21.34
C SER A 113 22.25 10.80 -21.17
N GLY A 114 23.26 10.04 -20.75
CA GLY A 114 24.63 10.51 -20.52
C GLY A 114 25.64 9.69 -21.32
N GLU A 115 26.90 10.14 -21.33
CA GLU A 115 27.98 9.47 -22.07
C GLU A 115 28.29 8.07 -21.50
N ASP A 116 28.31 7.94 -20.17
CA ASP A 116 28.65 6.69 -19.48
C ASP A 116 27.43 5.84 -19.11
N THR A 117 26.32 6.51 -18.74
CA THR A 117 25.08 5.83 -18.32
C THR A 117 23.87 6.71 -18.53
N ASP A 118 22.75 6.06 -18.79
CA ASP A 118 21.43 6.68 -18.72
C ASP A 118 20.84 6.52 -17.32
N ILE A 119 20.02 7.49 -16.93
CA ILE A 119 19.30 7.54 -15.65
C ILE A 119 17.82 7.77 -15.95
N VAL A 120 16.95 7.04 -15.25
CA VAL A 120 15.50 7.24 -15.29
C VAL A 120 14.99 7.52 -13.88
N THR A 121 14.21 8.57 -13.73
CA THR A 121 13.56 8.93 -12.46
C THR A 121 12.10 8.51 -12.47
N PHE A 122 11.64 7.97 -11.35
CA PHE A 122 10.27 7.52 -11.15
C PHE A 122 9.66 8.29 -9.99
N SER A 123 8.57 9.01 -10.21
CA SER A 123 7.84 9.75 -9.18
C SER A 123 6.49 10.24 -9.72
N PRO A 124 5.38 10.05 -8.99
CA PRO A 124 5.26 9.30 -7.73
C PRO A 124 5.32 7.78 -7.94
N VAL A 125 5.58 7.05 -6.85
CA VAL A 125 5.60 5.59 -6.83
C VAL A 125 4.68 5.07 -5.74
N TYR A 126 3.81 4.13 -6.10
CA TYR A 126 2.91 3.46 -5.17
C TYR A 126 3.08 1.95 -5.26
N GLN A 127 3.15 1.32 -4.09
CA GLN A 127 3.03 -0.12 -3.93
C GLN A 127 1.90 -0.44 -2.94
N TYR A 128 1.01 -1.35 -3.33
CA TYR A 128 -0.05 -1.87 -2.48
C TYR A 128 0.25 -3.30 -2.04
N TYR A 129 -0.27 -3.68 -0.87
CA TYR A 129 -0.17 -5.04 -0.35
C TYR A 129 -0.84 -6.04 -1.29
N GLN A 130 -0.19 -7.19 -1.50
CA GLN A 130 -0.74 -8.26 -2.33
C GLN A 130 -1.04 -9.49 -1.48
N PRO A 131 -2.32 -9.85 -1.28
CA PRO A 131 -2.67 -11.05 -0.55
C PRO A 131 -2.08 -12.31 -1.19
N GLY A 132 -1.66 -13.26 -0.35
CA GLY A 132 -1.11 -14.54 -0.79
C GLY A 132 0.41 -14.53 -1.04
N LEU A 133 1.09 -13.40 -0.81
CA LEU A 133 2.55 -13.34 -0.68
C LEU A 133 2.96 -13.35 0.80
N ALA A 134 4.26 -13.52 1.05
CA ALA A 134 4.80 -13.42 2.40
C ALA A 134 4.59 -12.01 2.96
N ASP A 135 4.41 -11.91 4.28
CA ASP A 135 4.21 -10.62 4.95
C ASP A 135 5.38 -9.67 4.66
N PRO A 136 5.10 -8.37 4.48
CA PRO A 136 6.13 -7.39 4.17
C PRO A 136 7.13 -7.29 5.32
N THR A 137 8.34 -7.79 5.10
CA THR A 137 9.49 -7.47 5.97
C THR A 137 9.95 -6.05 5.68
N PRO A 138 10.42 -5.27 6.68
CA PRO A 138 10.97 -3.94 6.45
C PRO A 138 12.06 -4.00 5.36
N ILE A 139 11.90 -3.21 4.29
CA ILE A 139 13.01 -2.97 3.36
C ILE A 139 14.07 -2.21 4.18
N PRO A 140 15.34 -2.66 4.21
CA PRO A 140 16.41 -1.88 4.81
C PRO A 140 16.32 -0.44 4.29
N THR A 141 16.37 0.57 5.16
CA THR A 141 16.29 1.98 4.77
C THR A 141 17.37 2.30 3.73
N GLN A 142 17.04 2.25 2.44
CA GLN A 142 17.95 2.57 1.35
C GLN A 142 17.79 4.06 1.02
N LEU A 143 18.36 4.90 1.89
CA LEU A 143 18.80 6.23 1.48
C LEU A 143 20.05 6.05 0.60
N PRO A 144 20.27 6.81 -0.48
CA PRO A 144 21.58 6.84 -1.13
C PRO A 144 22.60 7.23 -0.08
N ASP A 145 23.54 6.34 0.23
CA ASP A 145 24.67 6.70 1.09
C ASP A 145 25.53 7.71 0.34
N ASN A 146 25.42 8.97 0.73
CA ASN A 146 26.34 10.01 0.35
C ASN A 146 26.85 10.68 1.63
N SER A 147 27.54 9.90 2.47
CA SER A 147 28.11 10.37 3.72
C SER A 147 29.63 10.30 3.68
N ASN A 148 30.27 11.20 2.92
CA ASN A 148 31.59 11.70 3.32
C ASN A 148 31.35 12.95 4.17
N ASP A 149 31.15 12.78 5.47
CA ASP A 149 31.56 13.83 6.40
C ASP A 149 31.94 13.28 7.77
N THR A 150 33.19 13.57 8.13
CA THR A 150 33.79 13.27 9.42
C THR A 150 33.46 14.40 10.39
N SER A 151 32.64 14.14 11.40
CA SER A 151 32.75 14.81 12.71
C SER A 151 31.87 14.11 13.75
N GLY A 152 32.43 13.87 14.95
CA GLY A 152 31.90 12.91 15.92
C GLY A 152 30.93 13.43 16.98
N THR A 153 30.15 12.45 17.49
CA THR A 153 29.64 12.23 18.88
C THR A 153 28.48 13.10 19.41
N PRO A 154 27.61 12.63 20.35
CA PRO A 154 27.22 11.27 20.77
C PRO A 154 25.70 10.96 20.64
N ALA A 155 25.36 9.69 20.82
CA ALA A 155 24.02 9.09 20.84
C ALA A 155 23.01 9.75 21.81
N HIS A 156 21.73 9.80 21.40
CA HIS A 156 20.60 9.85 22.33
C HIS A 156 19.46 8.92 21.89
N SER A 157 18.90 8.25 22.89
CA SER A 157 18.08 7.04 22.82
C SER A 157 16.61 7.24 22.47
N ASN A 158 16.09 6.27 21.71
CA ASN A 158 14.75 5.68 21.67
C ASN A 158 13.68 6.23 22.63
N ALA A 159 12.55 6.67 22.07
CA ALA A 159 11.27 6.77 22.79
C ALA A 159 10.11 6.45 21.83
N GLY A 160 9.44 5.31 22.10
CA GLY A 160 8.21 4.92 21.41
C GLY A 160 7.07 5.89 21.73
N GLY A 161 6.56 6.55 20.69
CA GLY A 161 5.39 7.40 20.76
C GLY A 161 4.11 6.60 20.53
N LYS A 162 3.42 6.20 21.62
CA LYS A 162 1.99 5.89 21.61
C LYS A 162 1.24 7.09 21.02
N ILE A 163 0.39 6.87 20.02
CA ILE A 163 -0.53 7.88 19.49
C ILE A 163 -1.84 7.81 20.31
N PRO A 164 -2.14 8.76 21.21
CA PRO A 164 -3.41 8.77 21.92
C PRO A 164 -4.39 9.63 21.12
N GLY A 165 -5.32 9.00 20.40
CA GLY A 165 -6.31 9.77 19.63
C GLY A 165 -7.59 9.03 19.23
N PHE A 166 -7.53 7.72 18.97
CA PHE A 166 -8.67 7.03 18.36
C PHE A 166 -9.59 6.27 19.32
N HIS A 167 -9.15 5.91 20.52
CA HIS A 167 -9.98 5.14 21.47
C HIS A 167 -10.96 5.99 22.30
N ALA A 168 -10.67 7.29 22.48
CA ALA A 168 -11.54 8.16 23.27
C ALA A 168 -12.86 8.47 22.54
N ILE A 169 -12.79 8.64 21.22
CA ILE A 169 -13.97 8.98 20.39
C ILE A 169 -14.93 7.79 20.33
N THR A 170 -14.41 6.55 20.25
CA THR A 170 -15.24 5.33 20.22
C THR A 170 -16.00 5.09 21.53
N ILE A 171 -15.39 5.39 22.69
CA ILE A 171 -16.04 5.18 24.00
C ILE A 171 -17.14 6.22 24.24
N ALA A 172 -16.93 7.48 23.81
CA ALA A 172 -17.92 8.55 23.98
C ALA A 172 -19.23 8.28 23.23
N ILE A 173 -19.15 7.73 22.02
CA ILE A 173 -20.34 7.41 21.19
C ILE A 173 -21.17 6.27 21.83
N ILE A 174 -20.51 5.26 22.38
CA ILE A 174 -21.19 4.12 23.04
C ILE A 174 -21.96 4.57 24.28
N ILE A 175 -21.37 5.44 25.11
CA ILE A 175 -22.03 5.99 26.30
C ILE A 175 -23.24 6.85 25.92
N CYS A 176 -23.12 7.66 24.87
CA CYS A 176 -24.19 8.53 24.41
C CYS A 176 -25.42 7.72 23.95
N ILE A 177 -25.18 6.63 23.21
CA ILE A 177 -26.24 5.70 22.77
C ILE A 177 -26.92 5.01 23.96
N TYR A 178 -26.15 4.55 24.95
CA TYR A 178 -26.70 3.91 26.16
C TYR A 178 -27.60 4.84 26.97
N SER A 179 -27.23 6.12 27.03
CA SER A 179 -27.97 7.16 27.77
C SER A 179 -29.35 7.41 27.14
N ILE A 180 -29.42 7.41 25.81
CA ILE A 180 -30.66 7.63 25.05
C ILE A 180 -31.59 6.42 25.18
N LEU A 181 -31.03 5.20 25.27
CA LEU A 181 -31.80 3.96 25.41
C LEU A 181 -32.40 3.79 26.81
N LEU A 182 -31.69 4.17 27.88
CA LEU A 182 -32.20 4.08 29.25
C LEU A 182 -33.31 5.09 29.55
N HIS A 183 -33.36 6.23 28.84
CA HIS A 183 -34.39 7.23 29.07
C HIS A 183 -35.75 6.87 28.44
N ARG A 184 -35.77 5.90 27.50
CA ARG A 184 -36.96 5.55 26.72
C ARG A 184 -37.64 4.23 27.14
N THR A 185 -37.21 3.64 28.25
CA THR A 185 -37.86 2.54 28.97
C THR A 185 -38.52 3.07 30.24
#